data_AF-A0A7X6Z3W2-F1
#
_entry.id   AF-A0A7X6Z3W2-F1
#
_cell.length_a   1.000
_cell.length_b   1.000
_cell.length_c   1.000
_cell.angle_alpha   90.00
_cell.angle_beta   90.00
_cell.angle_gamma   90.00
#
_symmetry.space_group_name_H-M   'P 1'
#
loop_
_entity.id
_entity.type
_entity.pdbx_description
1 polymer ?
#
loop_
_entity_poly.entity_id
_entity_poly.type
_entity_poly.pdbx_seq_one_letter_code
_entity_poly.pdbx_strand_id
1 'polypeptide(L)'
;PQAMAHGREIEISRRALLGDPQRRFRLAEAIRMTSVLMAWSMENAIETADSMRAKSFDAGRRRAYGRIRWSGRDIPALASIIIFTTIAAAGGAAGGSAFLYYPYLTIPARAWEGGAVAIWHLGCAALFSIPFLTDGIFSLSDRIRDARRQAAPIDPLVTAMFPQMKRGGQ
;
A
#
# COMPACT_ATOMS: atom_id res chain seq x y z
N PRO A 1 8.67 -3.24 12.88
CA PRO A 1 9.95 -2.51 12.69
C PRO A 1 11.01 -2.93 13.72
N GLN A 2 12.24 -3.25 13.28
CA GLN A 2 13.31 -3.82 14.13
C GLN A 2 13.72 -2.89 15.28
N ALA A 3 13.80 -1.58 15.05
CA ALA A 3 14.12 -0.60 16.09
C ALA A 3 13.15 -0.64 17.29
N MET A 4 11.85 -0.87 17.04
CA MET A 4 10.85 -0.98 18.11
C MET A 4 10.96 -2.30 18.88
N ALA A 5 11.40 -3.38 18.22
CA ALA A 5 11.64 -4.64 18.90
C ALA A 5 12.84 -4.53 19.85
N HIS A 6 13.94 -3.97 19.36
CA HIS A 6 15.15 -3.76 20.16
C HIS A 6 14.92 -2.75 21.30
N GLY A 7 14.16 -1.68 21.06
CA GLY A 7 13.78 -0.74 22.12
C GLY A 7 12.95 -1.39 23.22
N ARG A 8 12.01 -2.28 22.89
CA ARG A 8 11.26 -3.02 23.92
C ARG A 8 12.15 -3.96 24.73
N GLU A 9 13.12 -4.61 24.09
CA GLU A 9 14.08 -5.50 24.77
C GLU A 9 14.92 -4.72 25.78
N ILE A 10 15.53 -3.60 25.37
CA ILE A 10 16.30 -2.73 26.26
C ILE A 10 15.43 -2.22 27.41
N GLU A 11 14.18 -1.84 27.13
CA GLU A 11 13.24 -1.37 28.15
C GLU A 11 12.90 -2.47 29.17
N ILE A 12 12.67 -3.70 28.72
CA ILE A 12 12.40 -4.85 29.60
C ILE A 12 13.62 -5.13 30.50
N SER A 13 14.83 -5.22 29.92
CA SER A 13 16.06 -5.42 30.69
C SER A 13 16.31 -4.31 31.70
N ARG A 14 16.06 -3.05 31.31
CA ARG A 14 16.24 -1.88 32.17
C ARG A 14 15.22 -1.84 33.31
N ARG A 15 13.95 -2.14 33.06
CA ARG A 15 12.92 -2.25 34.09
C ARG A 15 13.19 -3.39 35.06
N ALA A 16 13.72 -4.51 34.58
CA ALA A 16 14.12 -5.62 35.44
C ALA A 16 15.27 -5.26 36.40
N LEU A 17 16.20 -4.39 35.96
CA LEU A 17 17.36 -3.96 36.77
C LEU A 17 17.08 -2.74 37.66
N LEU A 18 16.33 -1.76 37.18
CA LEU A 18 16.15 -0.46 37.83
C LEU A 18 14.75 -0.24 38.42
N GLY A 19 13.81 -1.15 38.15
CA GLY A 19 12.41 -1.01 38.54
C GLY A 19 11.66 0.03 37.69
N ASP A 20 10.44 0.38 38.11
CA ASP A 20 9.59 1.33 37.38
C ASP A 20 10.04 2.79 37.59
N PRO A 21 10.06 3.60 36.52
CA PRO A 21 10.55 4.97 36.60
C PRO A 21 9.61 5.86 37.43
N GLN A 22 10.16 6.52 38.45
CA GLN A 22 9.44 7.55 39.20
C GLN A 22 9.01 8.69 38.27
N ARG A 23 7.79 9.21 38.46
CA ARG A 23 7.18 10.23 37.57
C ARG A 23 8.08 11.43 37.26
N ARG A 24 8.88 11.87 38.24
CA ARG A 24 9.82 13.00 38.16
C ARG A 24 11.06 12.75 37.30
N PHE A 25 11.50 11.49 37.14
CA PHE A 25 12.71 11.13 36.39
C PHE A 25 12.42 10.56 34.99
N ARG A 26 11.15 10.49 34.58
CA ARG A 26 10.74 9.93 33.28
C ARG A 26 11.42 10.62 32.10
N LEU A 27 11.65 11.93 32.17
CA LEU A 27 12.33 12.67 31.10
C LEU A 27 13.81 12.27 30.99
N ALA A 28 14.54 12.25 32.10
CA ALA A 28 15.94 11.83 32.13
C ALA A 28 16.10 10.36 31.69
N GLU A 29 15.14 9.51 32.08
CA GLU A 29 15.07 8.11 31.68
C GLU A 29 14.89 7.95 30.17
N ALA A 30 13.96 8.72 29.60
CA ALA A 30 13.68 8.77 28.16
C ALA A 30 14.89 9.28 27.37
N ILE A 31 15.56 10.35 27.82
CA ILE A 31 16.78 10.88 27.18
C ILE A 31 17.89 9.82 27.17
N ARG A 32 18.04 9.05 28.25
CA ARG A 32 19.02 7.97 28.26
C ARG A 32 18.64 6.85 27.31
N MET A 33 17.37 6.50 27.25
CA MET A 33 16.86 5.46 26.33
C MET A 33 17.07 5.86 24.87
N THR A 34 16.78 7.11 24.51
CA THR A 34 16.99 7.61 23.15
C THR A 34 18.46 7.63 22.78
N SER A 35 19.36 7.96 23.72
CA SER A 35 20.82 7.89 23.49
C SER A 35 21.28 6.47 23.17
N VAL A 36 20.82 5.46 23.93
CA VAL A 36 21.16 4.04 23.67
C VAL A 36 20.62 3.59 22.31
N LEU A 37 19.37 3.94 21.97
CA LEU A 37 18.78 3.61 20.67
C LEU A 37 19.50 4.31 19.51
N MET A 38 19.96 5.54 19.72
CA MET A 38 20.74 6.29 18.73
C MET A 38 22.09 5.61 18.50
N ALA A 39 22.79 5.19 19.55
CA ALA A 39 24.03 4.44 19.45
C ALA A 39 23.84 3.13 18.67
N TRP A 40 22.82 2.34 19.01
CA TRP A 40 22.48 1.12 18.28
C TRP A 40 22.12 1.39 16.81
N SER A 41 21.34 2.43 16.54
CA SER A 41 20.99 2.82 15.17
C SER A 41 22.20 3.25 14.35
N MET A 42 23.17 3.92 14.97
CA MET A 42 24.43 4.28 14.33
C MET A 42 25.28 3.05 14.02
N GLU A 43 25.41 2.13 14.98
CA GLU A 43 26.13 0.87 14.79
C GLU A 43 25.56 0.10 13.60
N ASN A 44 24.25 -0.14 13.61
CA ASN A 44 23.58 -0.80 12.49
C ASN A 44 23.74 -0.07 11.16
N ALA A 45 23.75 1.26 11.17
CA ALA A 45 23.96 2.04 9.96
C ALA A 45 25.38 1.87 9.42
N ILE A 46 26.38 1.80 10.30
CA ILE A 46 27.79 1.56 9.94
C ILE A 46 27.95 0.13 9.41
N GLU A 47 27.47 -0.89 10.11
CA GLU A 47 27.50 -2.29 9.66
C GLU A 47 26.79 -2.46 8.31
N THR A 48 25.63 -1.82 8.15
CA THR A 48 24.88 -1.83 6.90
C THR A 48 25.67 -1.14 5.79
N ALA A 49 26.25 0.03 6.07
CA ALA A 49 27.05 0.78 5.11
C ALA A 49 28.29 -0.01 4.66
N ASP A 50 28.98 -0.67 5.58
CA ASP A 50 30.14 -1.51 5.26
C ASP A 50 29.72 -2.73 4.42
N SER A 51 28.62 -3.40 4.79
CA SER A 51 28.07 -4.52 4.00
C SER A 51 27.63 -4.08 2.60
N MET A 52 27.12 -2.85 2.45
CA MET A 52 26.78 -2.26 1.15
C MET A 52 28.05 -1.93 0.36
N ARG A 53 29.08 -1.37 1.01
CA ARG A 53 30.36 -1.07 0.38
C ARG A 53 31.04 -2.34 -0.13
N ALA A 54 31.06 -3.42 0.65
CA ALA A 54 31.57 -4.73 0.26
C ALA A 54 30.85 -5.32 -0.95
N LYS A 55 29.54 -5.07 -1.07
CA LYS A 55 28.72 -5.44 -2.24
C LYS A 55 28.89 -4.50 -3.43
N SER A 56 29.89 -3.62 -3.44
CA SER A 56 30.16 -2.65 -4.49
C SER A 56 28.98 -1.72 -4.79
N PHE A 57 28.23 -1.32 -3.75
CA PHE A 57 27.13 -0.39 -3.94
C PHE A 57 27.61 0.92 -4.62
N ASP A 58 28.87 1.32 -4.47
CA ASP A 58 29.45 2.49 -5.13
C ASP A 58 29.76 2.32 -6.64
N ALA A 59 29.65 1.10 -7.20
CA ALA A 59 30.12 0.77 -8.55
C ALA A 59 29.23 1.24 -9.72
N GLY A 60 28.52 2.36 -9.58
CA GLY A 60 27.78 2.99 -10.67
C GLY A 60 26.41 2.35 -10.96
N ARG A 61 26.08 2.14 -12.26
CA ARG A 61 24.70 1.88 -12.72
C ARG A 61 24.15 0.56 -12.18
N ARG A 62 23.07 0.64 -11.40
CA ARG A 62 22.36 -0.53 -10.86
C ARG A 62 21.10 -0.85 -11.65
N ARG A 63 20.75 -2.14 -11.72
CA ARG A 63 19.42 -2.58 -12.15
C ARG A 63 18.53 -2.69 -10.91
N ALA A 64 17.38 -2.03 -10.92
CA ALA A 64 16.42 -2.16 -9.84
C ALA A 64 15.92 -3.61 -9.77
N TYR A 65 16.10 -4.26 -8.63
CA TYR A 65 15.43 -5.52 -8.33
C TYR A 65 14.04 -5.20 -7.78
N GLY A 66 13.06 -5.13 -8.68
CA GLY A 66 11.66 -5.08 -8.32
C GLY A 66 10.94 -6.18 -9.08
N ARG A 67 10.34 -7.15 -8.38
CA ARG A 67 9.47 -8.16 -9.02
C ARG A 67 8.06 -7.60 -9.18
N ILE A 68 7.95 -6.44 -9.82
CA ILE A 68 6.67 -5.88 -10.25
C ILE A 68 6.41 -6.49 -11.62
N ARG A 69 5.53 -7.49 -11.66
CA ARG A 69 5.10 -8.12 -12.91
C ARG A 69 3.71 -7.61 -13.24
N TRP A 70 3.47 -7.34 -14.51
CA TRP A 70 2.11 -7.21 -15.01
C TRP A 70 1.38 -8.52 -14.74
N SER A 71 0.27 -8.41 -14.03
CA SER A 71 -0.59 -9.53 -13.68
C SER A 71 -1.88 -9.43 -14.48
N GLY A 72 -2.55 -10.55 -14.72
CA GLY A 72 -3.90 -10.54 -15.31
C GLY A 72 -4.91 -9.72 -14.48
N ARG A 73 -4.59 -9.43 -13.21
CA ARG A 73 -5.34 -8.51 -12.34
C ARG A 73 -5.29 -7.06 -12.83
N ASP A 74 -4.24 -6.66 -13.53
CA ASP A 74 -4.04 -5.27 -13.95
C ASP A 74 -4.81 -4.95 -15.24
N ILE A 75 -5.15 -5.98 -16.02
CA ILE A 75 -5.89 -5.87 -17.30
C ILE A 75 -7.28 -5.23 -17.14
N PRO A 76 -8.17 -5.70 -16.24
CA PRO A 76 -9.50 -5.10 -16.10
C PRO A 76 -9.45 -3.64 -15.62
N ALA A 77 -8.50 -3.30 -14.74
CA ALA A 77 -8.30 -1.93 -14.28
C ALA A 77 -7.78 -1.02 -15.41
N LEU A 78 -6.86 -1.52 -16.23
CA LEU A 78 -6.38 -0.77 -17.41
C LEU A 78 -7.49 -0.59 -18.45
N ALA A 79 -8.27 -1.64 -18.71
CA ALA A 79 -9.36 -1.61 -19.68
C ALA A 79 -10.46 -0.61 -19.29
N SER A 80 -10.85 -0.57 -18.01
CA SER A 80 -11.85 0.40 -17.54
C SER A 80 -11.37 1.85 -17.69
N ILE A 81 -10.10 2.13 -17.36
CA ILE A 81 -9.48 3.45 -17.58
C ILE A 81 -9.56 3.84 -19.05
N ILE A 82 -9.16 2.96 -19.97
CA ILE A 82 -9.19 3.24 -21.40
C ILE A 82 -10.62 3.53 -21.87
N ILE A 83 -11.60 2.70 -21.49
CA ILE A 83 -13.00 2.85 -21.89
C ILE A 83 -13.59 4.17 -21.40
N PHE A 84 -13.42 4.52 -20.13
CA PHE A 84 -13.99 5.76 -19.60
C PHE A 84 -13.26 7.00 -20.14
N THR A 85 -11.96 6.90 -20.39
CA THR A 85 -11.19 7.98 -21.00
C THR A 85 -11.65 8.25 -22.44
N THR A 86 -11.91 7.21 -23.25
CA THR A 86 -12.40 7.39 -24.62
C THR A 86 -13.82 7.95 -24.65
N ILE A 87 -14.70 7.52 -23.74
CA ILE A 87 -16.06 8.08 -23.61
C ILE A 87 -15.99 9.56 -23.23
N ALA A 88 -15.16 9.94 -22.25
CA ALA A 88 -14.97 11.33 -21.89
C ALA A 88 -14.41 12.12 -23.10
N ALA A 89 -13.35 11.66 -23.73
CA ALA A 89 -12.75 12.33 -24.89
C ALA A 89 -13.77 12.56 -26.03
N ALA A 90 -14.62 11.57 -26.32
CA ALA A 90 -15.69 11.69 -27.33
C ALA A 90 -16.74 12.76 -26.95
N GLY A 91 -17.15 12.81 -25.68
CA GLY A 91 -18.06 13.86 -25.18
C GLY A 91 -17.46 15.27 -25.27
N GLY A 92 -16.15 15.40 -25.05
CA GLY A 92 -15.42 16.65 -25.19
C GLY A 92 -15.32 17.09 -26.65
N ALA A 93 -14.96 16.16 -27.56
CA ALA A 93 -14.89 16.40 -29.00
C ALA A 93 -16.25 16.79 -29.61
N ALA A 94 -17.35 16.26 -29.07
CA ALA A 94 -18.71 16.63 -29.46
C ALA A 94 -19.14 18.04 -28.96
N GLY A 95 -18.26 18.79 -28.31
CA GLY A 95 -18.54 20.14 -27.82
C GLY A 95 -19.14 20.19 -26.41
N GLY A 96 -19.13 19.08 -25.66
CA GLY A 96 -19.55 19.04 -24.25
C GLY A 96 -18.64 19.85 -23.31
N SER A 97 -17.42 20.17 -23.74
CA SER A 97 -16.47 21.05 -23.05
C SER A 97 -16.54 22.51 -23.55
N ALA A 98 -17.50 22.86 -24.40
CA ALA A 98 -17.65 24.21 -24.89
C ALA A 98 -18.16 25.10 -23.75
N PHE A 99 -17.24 25.83 -23.11
CA PHE A 99 -17.56 26.86 -22.12
C PHE A 99 -17.27 28.22 -22.73
N LEU A 100 -18.28 29.09 -22.77
CA LEU A 100 -18.07 30.50 -23.03
C LEU A 100 -17.64 31.15 -21.72
N TYR A 101 -16.42 31.69 -21.70
CA TYR A 101 -15.88 32.39 -20.54
C TYR A 101 -16.05 33.90 -20.75
N TYR A 102 -16.80 34.53 -19.83
CA TYR A 102 -17.17 35.95 -19.73
C TYR A 102 -18.54 36.36 -20.34
N PRO A 103 -19.41 37.10 -19.63
CA PRO A 103 -19.47 37.36 -18.18
C PRO A 103 -20.30 36.31 -17.40
N TYR A 104 -20.88 35.32 -18.08
CA TYR A 104 -21.62 34.22 -17.44
C TYR A 104 -21.08 32.88 -17.92
N LEU A 105 -20.91 31.92 -17.00
CA LEU A 105 -20.72 30.51 -17.32
C LEU A 105 -21.96 30.03 -18.06
N THR A 106 -21.94 30.12 -19.38
CA THR A 106 -23.04 29.71 -20.25
C THR A 106 -22.60 28.52 -21.06
N ILE A 107 -23.33 27.42 -20.85
CA ILE A 107 -23.22 26.23 -21.67
C ILE A 107 -24.01 26.53 -22.95
N PRO A 108 -23.41 26.44 -24.14
CA PRO A 108 -24.09 26.79 -25.38
C PRO A 108 -25.25 25.81 -25.63
N ALA A 109 -26.42 26.32 -26.07
CA ALA A 109 -27.65 25.53 -26.23
C ALA A 109 -27.47 24.26 -27.07
N ARG A 110 -26.62 24.30 -28.11
CA ARG A 110 -26.23 23.12 -28.92
C ARG A 110 -25.66 21.96 -28.09
N ALA A 111 -24.96 22.27 -27.01
CA ALA A 111 -24.33 21.27 -26.14
C ALA A 111 -25.34 20.66 -25.15
N TRP A 112 -26.43 21.40 -24.86
CA TRP A 112 -27.58 20.92 -24.10
C TRP A 112 -28.50 20.04 -24.97
N GLU A 113 -28.83 20.49 -26.18
CA GLU A 113 -29.71 19.78 -27.12
C GLU A 113 -29.12 18.45 -27.62
N GLY A 114 -27.79 18.39 -27.80
CA GLY A 114 -27.09 17.17 -28.23
C GLY A 114 -26.74 16.20 -27.10
N GLY A 115 -27.05 16.51 -25.84
CA GLY A 115 -26.68 15.67 -24.67
C GLY A 115 -25.17 15.52 -24.42
N ALA A 116 -24.33 16.18 -25.22
CA ALA A 116 -22.86 16.07 -25.16
C ALA A 116 -22.28 16.50 -23.81
N VAL A 117 -22.93 17.46 -23.14
CA VAL A 117 -22.55 17.94 -21.80
C VAL A 117 -22.79 16.87 -20.73
N ALA A 118 -23.92 16.16 -20.82
CA ALA A 118 -24.22 15.06 -19.90
C ALA A 118 -23.25 13.89 -20.12
N ILE A 119 -22.92 13.56 -21.36
CA ILE A 119 -21.95 12.51 -21.71
C ILE A 119 -20.54 12.87 -21.19
N TRP A 120 -20.12 14.13 -21.35
CA TRP A 120 -18.85 14.63 -20.82
C TRP A 120 -18.79 14.54 -19.29
N HIS A 121 -19.78 15.09 -18.58
CA HIS A 121 -19.79 15.08 -17.12
C HIS A 121 -19.92 13.67 -16.53
N LEU A 122 -20.75 12.81 -17.14
CA LEU A 122 -20.90 11.41 -16.72
C LEU A 122 -19.61 10.62 -16.99
N GLY A 123 -18.95 10.85 -18.14
CA GLY A 123 -17.65 10.27 -18.45
C GLY A 123 -16.56 10.67 -17.44
N CYS A 124 -16.49 11.96 -17.08
CA CYS A 124 -15.56 12.45 -16.05
C CYS A 124 -15.89 11.87 -14.67
N ALA A 125 -17.16 11.89 -14.25
CA ALA A 125 -17.58 11.34 -12.97
C ALA A 125 -17.30 9.83 -12.87
N ALA A 126 -17.51 9.10 -13.96
CA ALA A 126 -17.16 7.69 -14.05
C ALA A 126 -15.66 7.46 -13.93
N LEU A 127 -14.83 8.29 -14.60
CA LEU A 127 -13.37 8.23 -14.52
C LEU A 127 -12.85 8.43 -13.08
N PHE A 128 -13.39 9.43 -12.37
CA PHE A 128 -13.02 9.69 -10.97
C PHE A 128 -13.49 8.60 -10.01
N SER A 129 -14.54 7.84 -10.38
CA SER A 129 -15.07 6.74 -9.58
C SER A 129 -14.33 5.42 -9.80
N ILE A 130 -13.45 5.32 -10.81
CA ILE A 130 -12.70 4.10 -11.14
C ILE A 130 -11.93 3.53 -9.94
N PRO A 131 -11.17 4.31 -9.15
CA PRO A 131 -10.39 3.76 -8.04
C PRO A 131 -11.26 3.02 -7.03
N PHE A 132 -12.44 3.57 -6.72
CA PHE A 132 -13.39 2.96 -5.79
C PHE A 132 -14.04 1.70 -6.37
N LEU A 133 -14.43 1.72 -7.63
CA LEU A 133 -14.97 0.56 -8.33
C LEU A 133 -13.95 -0.58 -8.42
N THR A 134 -12.71 -0.28 -8.79
CA THR A 134 -11.66 -1.29 -8.88
C THR A 134 -11.30 -1.84 -7.51
N ASP A 135 -11.16 -0.99 -6.49
CA ASP A 135 -10.81 -1.43 -5.13
C ASP A 135 -11.91 -2.31 -4.53
N GLY A 136 -13.18 -1.96 -4.74
CA GLY A 136 -14.32 -2.77 -4.33
C GLY A 136 -14.33 -4.15 -5.00
N ILE A 137 -14.12 -4.20 -6.32
CA ILE A 137 -14.08 -5.47 -7.08
C ILE A 137 -12.88 -6.32 -6.65
N PHE A 138 -11.70 -5.72 -6.49
CA PHE A 138 -10.51 -6.45 -6.06
C PHE A 138 -10.65 -6.99 -4.64
N SER A 139 -11.12 -6.16 -3.70
CA SER A 139 -11.38 -6.55 -2.31
C SER A 139 -12.37 -7.71 -2.22
N LEU A 140 -13.45 -7.68 -3.01
CA LEU A 140 -14.41 -8.78 -3.05
C LEU A 140 -13.78 -10.06 -3.63
N SER A 141 -13.00 -9.93 -4.71
CA SER A 141 -12.33 -11.07 -5.36
C SER A 141 -11.30 -11.73 -4.44
N ASP A 142 -10.57 -10.95 -3.66
CA ASP A 142 -9.58 -11.47 -2.71
C ASP A 142 -10.29 -12.10 -1.50
N ARG A 143 -11.39 -11.54 -1.00
CA ARG A 143 -12.23 -12.18 0.03
C ARG A 143 -12.77 -13.54 -0.42
N ILE A 144 -13.27 -13.65 -1.65
CA ILE A 144 -13.75 -14.92 -2.23
C ILE A 144 -12.59 -15.92 -2.38
N ARG A 145 -11.42 -15.46 -2.83
CA ARG A 145 -10.24 -16.30 -3.00
C ARG A 145 -9.72 -16.81 -1.66
N ASP A 146 -9.70 -15.98 -0.63
CA ASP A 146 -9.27 -16.37 0.71
C ASP A 146 -10.26 -17.33 1.36
N ALA A 147 -11.57 -17.13 1.16
CA ALA A 147 -12.58 -18.11 1.56
C ALA A 147 -12.36 -19.48 0.88
N ARG A 148 -12.00 -19.49 -0.41
CA ARG A 148 -11.65 -20.73 -1.13
C ARG A 148 -10.34 -21.36 -0.64
N ARG A 149 -9.34 -20.56 -0.24
CA ARG A 149 -8.08 -21.06 0.31
C ARG A 149 -8.27 -21.72 1.67
N GLN A 150 -9.13 -21.16 2.52
CA GLN A 150 -9.46 -21.74 3.82
C GLN A 150 -10.32 -23.01 3.69
N ALA A 151 -11.18 -23.07 2.67
CA ALA A 151 -11.98 -24.26 2.36
C ALA A 151 -11.22 -25.35 1.59
N ALA A 152 -10.04 -25.04 1.04
CA ALA A 152 -9.20 -26.03 0.37
C ALA A 152 -8.63 -26.98 1.45
N PRO A 153 -8.85 -28.30 1.35
CA PRO A 153 -8.27 -29.24 2.30
C PRO A 153 -6.75 -29.09 2.26
N ILE A 154 -6.14 -29.00 3.45
CA ILE A 154 -4.68 -28.94 3.60
C ILE A 154 -4.10 -30.16 2.92
N ASP A 155 -3.16 -29.94 2.00
CA ASP A 155 -2.52 -30.99 1.22
C ASP A 155 -2.06 -32.12 2.17
N PRO A 156 -2.43 -33.39 1.93
CA PRO A 156 -2.05 -34.51 2.80
C PRO A 156 -0.53 -34.57 3.03
N LEU A 157 0.28 -34.10 2.08
CA LEU A 157 1.74 -34.03 2.22
C LEU A 157 2.17 -33.02 3.30
N VAL A 158 1.51 -31.86 3.38
CA VAL A 158 1.76 -30.83 4.40
C VAL A 158 1.24 -31.31 5.75
N THR A 159 0.08 -31.98 5.76
CA THR A 159 -0.51 -32.60 6.97
C THR A 159 0.39 -33.69 7.56
N ALA A 160 1.11 -34.45 6.72
CA ALA A 160 2.10 -35.44 7.15
C ALA A 160 3.41 -34.82 7.67
N MET A 161 3.74 -33.60 7.25
CA MET A 161 4.93 -32.86 7.68
C MET A 161 4.75 -32.20 9.05
N PHE A 162 3.51 -31.99 9.50
CA PHE A 162 3.25 -31.57 10.87
C PHE A 162 3.57 -32.73 11.83
N PRO A 163 4.41 -32.50 12.86
CA PRO A 163 4.62 -33.49 13.88
C PRO A 163 3.27 -33.79 14.52
N GLN A 164 2.83 -35.04 14.42
CA GLN A 164 1.60 -35.54 15.03
C GLN A 164 1.80 -35.49 16.55
N MET A 165 1.57 -34.32 17.15
CA MET A 165 1.52 -34.19 18.60
C MET A 165 0.32 -34.99 19.06
N LYS A 166 0.59 -36.23 19.48
CA LYS A 166 -0.33 -37.10 20.19
C LYS A 166 -0.95 -36.26 21.31
N ARG A 167 -2.22 -35.84 21.15
CA ARG A 167 -2.97 -35.22 22.25
C ARG A 167 -3.01 -36.26 23.36
N GLY A 168 -2.13 -36.09 24.34
CA GLY A 168 -2.10 -36.89 25.55
C GLY A 168 -3.43 -36.74 26.25
N GLY A 169 -4.22 -37.81 26.20
CA GLY A 169 -5.55 -37.89 26.77
C GLY A 169 -5.94 -39.35 26.88
N GLN A 170 -5.22 -40.07 27.75
CA GLN A 170 -5.71 -40.95 28.81
C GLN A 170 -4.50 -41.44 29.61
#